data_AF-A0A6P5YQ71-F1
#
_entry.id   AF-A0A6P5YQ71-F1
#
_cell.length_a   1.000
_cell.length_b   1.000
_cell.length_c   1.000
_cell.angle_alpha   90.00
_cell.angle_beta   90.00
_cell.angle_gamma   90.00
#
_symmetry.space_group_name_H-M   'P 1'
#
loop_
_entity.id
_entity.type
_entity.pdbx_description
1 polymer ?
#
loop_
_entity_poly.entity_id
_entity_poly.type
_entity_poly.pdbx_seq_one_letter_code
_entity_poly.pdbx_strand_id
1 'polypeptide(L)'
;MLSRNYIVIFFLLSSFSPLATATFFNLTLPTPHPNPDEVVQDVQRRVKASISSRQTLQISQKYESTCLTGNPIDDCWKCDPDWPNNRQRLADCAIGFGQYALGGKGGEYYIVTDSSDDDAVTPKPGTLRYAVIQTEPLWIVFPSNMLIRLRQELIFNSYKTLDGRGANVHIVGGGCITLQYISNVIIHNIHIHHCIQSGDTNVRSSPTHYGWRTKSDGDGISIFGSKDIWIDHCSLSHCKDGLIDAIMGSTGITISNNFFSHHNEVMLLGHSDGYEPDSGMQVTIAFNHFGEKLVQRMPRCRRGYIHVVNNDFTQWEMYAIGGSGNPTINSQGNRYTAPSNPDAKEVTKRVDTAEGDWKDWNWRSEGDIMVNGAFFVASGEGVEVKYEKAYSVEPKSAVLIDQLTMHSGVLGVGGRDNYLGKWSSGANGGGTGFDSGYEGDDDYSDEMSGSNTPLSPPFFNPSLFSLFIATSSFLLLYTIPLSSML
;
A
#
# COMPACT_ATOMS: atom_id res chain seq x y z
N MET A 1 -6.61 -21.83 84.25
CA MET A 1 -7.78 -20.95 84.11
C MET A 1 -8.33 -21.11 82.71
N LEU A 2 -9.62 -21.44 82.60
CA LEU A 2 -10.44 -21.56 81.38
C LEU A 2 -10.35 -20.26 80.54
N SER A 3 -10.62 -20.17 79.23
CA SER A 3 -11.62 -20.84 78.40
C SER A 3 -11.31 -20.62 76.91
N ARG A 4 -11.71 -21.61 76.10
CA ARG A 4 -11.92 -21.60 74.65
C ARG A 4 -12.86 -20.46 74.23
N ASN A 5 -12.76 -19.97 72.97
CA ASN A 5 -13.91 -19.70 72.08
C ASN A 5 -13.46 -19.32 70.65
N TYR A 6 -14.00 -20.06 69.67
CA TYR A 6 -13.99 -19.73 68.24
C TYR A 6 -15.28 -18.98 67.90
N ILE A 7 -15.22 -17.90 67.11
CA ILE A 7 -16.37 -17.34 66.39
C ILE A 7 -15.92 -16.89 65.00
N VAL A 8 -16.56 -17.46 63.98
CA VAL A 8 -16.57 -17.05 62.57
C VAL A 8 -17.70 -16.03 62.39
N ILE A 9 -17.43 -14.82 61.85
CA ILE A 9 -18.43 -13.95 61.20
C ILE A 9 -17.78 -13.18 60.04
N PHE A 10 -18.50 -13.18 58.92
CA PHE A 10 -18.22 -12.57 57.61
C PHE A 10 -18.72 -11.10 57.52
N PHE A 11 -18.08 -10.33 56.61
CA PHE A 11 -18.60 -9.21 55.77
C PHE A 11 -18.84 -7.77 56.33
N LEU A 12 -18.04 -6.77 55.87
CA LEU A 12 -18.38 -5.73 54.84
C LEU A 12 -17.46 -4.47 54.90
N LEU A 13 -17.00 -4.06 53.70
CA LEU A 13 -16.53 -2.74 53.18
C LEU A 13 -15.80 -1.73 54.09
N SER A 14 -14.61 -1.29 53.65
CA SER A 14 -14.45 0.00 52.94
C SER A 14 -12.98 0.32 52.58
N SER A 15 -12.83 0.93 51.41
CA SER A 15 -11.71 1.77 50.96
C SER A 15 -10.31 1.17 50.83
N PHE A 16 -10.03 0.57 49.66
CA PHE A 16 -8.76 0.83 48.97
C PHE A 16 -9.08 1.22 47.52
N SER A 17 -8.75 2.46 47.20
CA SER A 17 -8.88 3.11 45.90
C SER A 17 -7.93 2.48 44.86
N PRO A 18 -8.40 2.14 43.64
CA PRO A 18 -7.51 1.94 42.50
C PRO A 18 -7.42 3.27 41.73
N LEU A 19 -6.36 4.04 41.97
CA LEU A 19 -5.94 5.11 41.07
C LEU A 19 -4.61 4.72 40.42
N ALA A 20 -4.64 3.62 39.68
CA ALA A 20 -3.66 3.30 38.66
C ALA A 20 -4.46 3.10 37.38
N THR A 21 -4.65 4.21 36.67
CA THR A 21 -5.21 4.25 35.32
C THR A 21 -4.33 3.40 34.41
N ALA A 22 -4.77 2.17 34.16
CA ALA A 22 -4.35 1.43 32.98
C ALA A 22 -4.75 2.26 31.76
N THR A 23 -3.78 2.83 31.05
CA THR A 23 -3.99 3.35 29.70
C THR A 23 -4.27 2.16 28.81
N PHE A 24 -5.53 1.75 28.74
CA PHE A 24 -6.01 0.88 27.68
C PHE A 24 -5.83 1.63 26.36
N PHE A 25 -4.80 1.28 25.59
CA PHE A 25 -4.83 1.54 24.15
C PHE A 25 -6.06 0.81 23.63
N ASN A 26 -7.08 1.58 23.22
CA ASN A 26 -8.31 1.06 22.65
C ASN A 26 -8.00 0.55 21.24
N LEU A 27 -7.31 -0.59 21.15
CA LEU A 27 -6.94 -1.26 19.90
C LEU A 27 -8.17 -1.97 19.31
N THR A 28 -9.22 -1.21 19.02
CA THR A 28 -10.33 -1.70 18.21
C THR A 28 -9.87 -1.77 16.76
N LEU A 29 -9.92 -2.96 16.17
CA LEU A 29 -9.63 -3.15 14.76
C LEU A 29 -10.50 -2.21 13.91
N PRO A 30 -9.97 -1.69 12.79
CA PRO A 30 -10.75 -0.90 11.87
C PRO A 30 -12.02 -1.60 11.40
N THR A 31 -13.13 -0.85 11.33
CA THR A 31 -14.39 -1.38 10.83
C THR A 31 -14.44 -1.29 9.29
N PRO A 32 -14.68 -2.41 8.57
CA PRO A 32 -14.90 -2.38 7.12
C PRO A 32 -16.18 -1.64 6.75
N HIS A 33 -16.29 -1.24 5.47
CA HIS A 33 -17.54 -0.77 4.90
C HIS A 33 -18.59 -1.90 4.92
N PRO A 34 -19.82 -1.66 5.38
CA PRO A 34 -20.83 -2.70 5.55
C PRO A 34 -21.32 -3.30 4.24
N ASN A 35 -21.20 -2.57 3.12
CA ASN A 35 -21.64 -3.00 1.81
C ASN A 35 -20.53 -2.82 0.75
N PRO A 36 -19.62 -3.79 0.59
CA PRO A 36 -18.50 -3.65 -0.34
C PRO A 36 -18.92 -3.59 -1.81
N ASP A 37 -20.02 -4.25 -2.19
CA ASP A 37 -20.51 -4.25 -3.57
C ASP A 37 -21.04 -2.88 -4.00
N GLU A 38 -21.61 -2.10 -3.07
CA GLU A 38 -22.04 -0.73 -3.34
C GLU A 38 -20.86 0.20 -3.66
N VAL A 39 -19.73 0.02 -2.97
CA VAL A 39 -18.49 0.76 -3.24
C VAL A 39 -17.95 0.41 -4.63
N VAL A 40 -17.95 -0.88 -4.99
CA VAL A 40 -17.59 -1.34 -6.35
C VAL A 40 -18.48 -0.71 -7.42
N GLN A 41 -19.80 -0.72 -7.19
CA GLN A 41 -20.77 -0.11 -8.11
C GLN A 41 -20.59 1.41 -8.23
N ASP A 42 -20.26 2.11 -7.14
CA ASP A 42 -19.98 3.54 -7.17
C ASP A 42 -18.74 3.87 -8.02
N VAL A 43 -17.65 3.09 -7.89
CA VAL A 43 -16.47 3.24 -8.75
C VAL A 43 -16.85 3.10 -10.22
N GLN A 44 -17.60 2.05 -10.58
CA GLN A 44 -18.04 1.85 -11.96
C GLN A 44 -18.93 3.00 -12.46
N ARG A 45 -19.82 3.51 -11.60
CA ARG A 45 -20.70 4.64 -11.92
C ARG A 45 -19.91 5.92 -12.19
N ARG A 46 -18.93 6.24 -11.35
CA ARG A 46 -18.06 7.43 -11.50
C ARG A 46 -17.22 7.37 -12.76
N VAL A 47 -16.64 6.20 -13.07
CA VAL A 47 -15.89 6.00 -14.32
C VAL A 47 -16.78 6.22 -15.55
N LYS A 48 -17.97 5.60 -15.58
CA LYS A 48 -18.93 5.81 -16.67
C LYS A 48 -19.32 7.28 -16.82
N ALA A 49 -19.58 7.98 -15.72
CA ALA A 49 -19.92 9.40 -15.74
C ALA A 49 -18.80 10.27 -16.31
N SER A 50 -17.54 10.02 -15.91
CA SER A 50 -16.39 10.78 -16.42
C SER A 50 -16.15 10.55 -17.91
N ILE A 51 -16.23 9.29 -18.36
CA ILE A 51 -16.11 8.94 -19.79
C ILE A 51 -17.22 9.60 -20.62
N SER A 52 -18.48 9.52 -20.18
CA SER A 52 -19.61 10.16 -20.87
C SER A 52 -19.47 11.68 -20.94
N SER A 53 -19.00 12.30 -19.86
CA SER A 53 -18.76 13.75 -19.81
C SER A 53 -17.70 14.17 -20.85
N ARG A 54 -16.59 13.44 -20.92
CA ARG A 54 -15.55 13.65 -21.92
C ARG A 54 -16.07 13.48 -23.36
N GLN A 55 -16.80 12.39 -23.64
CA GLN A 55 -17.36 12.13 -24.97
C GLN A 55 -18.32 13.24 -25.42
N THR A 56 -19.15 13.76 -24.51
CA THR A 56 -20.07 14.85 -24.80
C THR A 56 -19.33 16.15 -25.15
N LEU A 57 -18.22 16.44 -24.45
CA LEU A 57 -17.39 17.61 -24.75
C LEU A 57 -16.70 17.49 -26.12
N GLN A 58 -16.22 16.30 -26.49
CA GLN A 58 -15.62 16.06 -27.81
C GLN A 58 -16.60 16.30 -28.97
N ILE A 59 -17.89 16.05 -28.77
CA ILE A 59 -18.93 16.24 -29.80
C ILE A 59 -19.35 17.71 -29.93
N SER A 60 -19.25 18.50 -28.84
CA SER A 60 -19.89 19.82 -28.76
C SER A 60 -19.02 21.02 -29.18
N GLN A 61 -17.68 20.94 -29.22
CA GLN A 61 -16.83 22.08 -29.64
C GLN A 61 -15.52 21.70 -30.36
N LYS A 62 -15.12 22.60 -31.29
CA LYS A 62 -13.81 22.72 -31.99
C LYS A 62 -12.63 22.51 -31.03
N TYR A 63 -11.75 21.54 -31.32
CA TYR A 63 -10.27 21.52 -31.14
C TYR A 63 -9.58 22.28 -29.97
N GLU A 64 -10.26 22.66 -28.89
CA GLU A 64 -9.65 23.07 -27.63
C GLU A 64 -9.51 21.84 -26.74
N SER A 65 -8.30 21.65 -26.20
CA SER A 65 -7.91 20.46 -25.44
C SER A 65 -8.83 20.28 -24.23
N THR A 66 -9.75 19.31 -24.31
CA THR A 66 -10.55 18.90 -23.15
C THR A 66 -9.60 18.35 -22.10
N CYS A 67 -9.47 19.05 -20.95
CA CYS A 67 -8.66 18.53 -19.84
C CYS A 67 -9.14 17.15 -19.35
N LEU A 68 -10.45 16.88 -19.47
CA LEU A 68 -11.04 15.61 -19.05
C LEU A 68 -10.40 14.43 -19.78
N THR A 69 -9.89 13.50 -18.98
CA THR A 69 -9.27 12.25 -19.38
C THR A 69 -10.27 11.09 -19.34
N GLY A 70 -11.39 11.21 -18.63
CA GLY A 70 -12.30 10.10 -18.34
C GLY A 70 -11.88 9.29 -17.11
N ASN A 71 -10.73 9.60 -16.50
CA ASN A 71 -10.38 9.11 -15.18
C ASN A 71 -11.06 10.01 -14.12
N PRO A 72 -12.02 9.49 -13.34
CA PRO A 72 -12.81 10.31 -12.44
C PRO A 72 -12.02 10.91 -11.27
N ILE A 73 -10.87 10.34 -10.89
CA ILE A 73 -10.01 10.88 -9.84
C ILE A 73 -9.31 12.13 -10.39
N ASP A 74 -8.62 12.01 -11.51
CA ASP A 74 -7.89 13.12 -12.14
C ASP A 74 -8.87 14.23 -12.57
N ASP A 75 -9.97 13.86 -13.23
CA ASP A 75 -10.97 14.79 -13.74
C ASP A 75 -11.62 15.65 -12.63
N CYS A 76 -11.64 15.16 -11.38
CA CYS A 76 -12.23 15.84 -10.23
C CYS A 76 -11.43 17.08 -9.76
N TRP A 77 -10.09 17.05 -9.91
CA TRP A 77 -9.22 18.14 -9.41
C TRP A 77 -8.24 18.68 -10.46
N LYS A 78 -7.69 17.84 -11.35
CA LYS A 78 -6.62 18.23 -12.28
C LYS A 78 -7.09 19.25 -13.31
N CYS A 79 -8.39 19.24 -13.61
CA CYS A 79 -9.01 20.18 -14.53
C CYS A 79 -9.46 21.49 -13.89
N ASP A 80 -9.27 21.66 -12.59
CA ASP A 80 -9.37 22.96 -11.96
C ASP A 80 -8.09 23.75 -12.26
N PRO A 81 -8.14 24.83 -13.07
CA PRO A 81 -6.95 25.64 -13.37
C PRO A 81 -6.36 26.31 -12.12
N ASP A 82 -7.14 26.40 -11.04
CA ASP A 82 -6.75 26.98 -9.75
C ASP A 82 -6.34 25.91 -8.71
N TRP A 83 -6.16 24.65 -9.13
CA TRP A 83 -5.67 23.59 -8.24
C TRP A 83 -4.41 23.96 -7.43
N PRO A 84 -3.44 24.79 -7.93
CA PRO A 84 -2.27 25.16 -7.13
C PRO A 84 -2.62 25.97 -5.88
N ASN A 85 -3.70 26.78 -5.94
CA ASN A 85 -4.22 27.55 -4.82
C ASN A 85 -5.26 26.76 -4.01
N ASN A 86 -5.81 25.69 -4.59
CA ASN A 86 -6.81 24.83 -3.97
C ASN A 86 -6.33 23.37 -3.80
N ARG A 87 -5.08 23.19 -3.32
CA ARG A 87 -4.45 21.87 -3.23
C ARG A 87 -5.27 20.85 -2.45
N GLN A 88 -5.90 21.29 -1.36
CA GLN A 88 -6.66 20.41 -0.47
C GLN A 88 -7.93 19.83 -1.10
N ARG A 89 -8.41 20.39 -2.22
CA ARG A 89 -9.52 19.84 -3.02
C ARG A 89 -9.26 18.40 -3.48
N LEU A 90 -7.99 18.03 -3.64
CA LEU A 90 -7.60 16.65 -3.97
C LEU A 90 -8.27 15.63 -3.04
N ALA A 91 -8.37 15.92 -1.74
CA ALA A 91 -8.93 15.00 -0.75
C ALA A 91 -10.43 14.70 -0.95
N ASP A 92 -11.13 15.45 -1.81
CA ASP A 92 -12.53 15.18 -2.18
C ASP A 92 -12.68 14.25 -3.39
N CYS A 93 -11.56 13.86 -4.01
CA CYS A 93 -11.54 13.14 -5.28
C CYS A 93 -11.25 11.64 -5.15
N ALA A 94 -10.95 11.15 -3.95
CA ALA A 94 -10.79 9.73 -3.69
C ALA A 94 -12.08 8.96 -4.01
N ILE A 95 -11.94 7.77 -4.59
CA ILE A 95 -13.04 6.84 -4.83
C ILE A 95 -12.67 5.44 -4.31
N GLY A 96 -13.61 4.51 -4.29
CA GLY A 96 -13.37 3.15 -3.82
C GLY A 96 -13.32 3.08 -2.29
N PHE A 97 -12.66 2.06 -1.75
CA PHE A 97 -12.67 1.81 -0.30
C PHE A 97 -11.93 2.90 0.50
N GLY A 98 -10.92 3.56 -0.08
CA GLY A 98 -10.22 4.70 0.50
C GLY A 98 -10.91 6.05 0.32
N GLN A 99 -12.15 6.11 -0.15
CA GLN A 99 -12.88 7.37 -0.41
C GLN A 99 -13.04 8.30 0.82
N TYR A 100 -12.87 7.76 2.03
CA TYR A 100 -12.93 8.53 3.28
C TYR A 100 -11.57 9.03 3.77
N ALA A 101 -10.48 8.76 3.04
CA ALA A 101 -9.16 9.26 3.38
C ALA A 101 -9.10 10.79 3.17
N LEU A 102 -9.35 11.56 4.23
CA LEU A 102 -9.30 13.03 4.18
C LEU A 102 -7.87 13.58 4.29
N GLY A 103 -6.92 12.75 4.72
CA GLY A 103 -5.54 13.17 4.95
C GLY A 103 -5.45 14.35 5.92
N GLY A 104 -4.67 15.36 5.56
CA GLY A 104 -4.51 16.61 6.30
C GLY A 104 -5.50 17.71 5.92
N LYS A 105 -6.62 17.41 5.24
CA LYS A 105 -7.60 18.42 4.82
C LYS A 105 -8.12 19.22 6.01
N GLY A 106 -8.21 20.54 5.84
CA GLY A 106 -8.59 21.49 6.90
C GLY A 106 -7.46 21.83 7.89
N GLY A 107 -6.33 21.11 7.80
CA GLY A 107 -5.11 21.43 8.51
C GLY A 107 -4.29 22.52 7.83
N GLU A 108 -3.29 23.01 8.57
CA GLU A 108 -2.33 23.97 8.07
C GLU A 108 -1.39 23.33 7.05
N TYR A 109 -0.84 24.16 6.16
CA TYR A 109 0.24 23.72 5.29
C TYR A 109 1.54 23.63 6.06
N TYR A 110 2.24 22.50 5.91
CA TYR A 110 3.61 22.37 6.37
C TYR A 110 4.55 22.31 5.17
N ILE A 111 5.50 23.24 5.10
CA ILE A 111 6.46 23.32 3.99
C ILE A 111 7.74 22.62 4.42
N VAL A 112 8.08 21.52 3.74
CA VAL A 112 9.36 20.84 3.96
C VAL A 112 10.46 21.66 3.29
N THR A 113 11.42 22.15 4.06
CA THR A 113 12.54 22.99 3.60
C THR A 113 13.90 22.33 3.81
N ASP A 114 13.95 21.23 4.55
CA ASP A 114 15.17 20.49 4.89
C ASP A 114 14.95 19.01 4.55
N SER A 115 15.76 18.47 3.64
CA SER A 115 15.68 17.07 3.20
C SER A 115 16.48 16.10 4.08
N SER A 116 17.14 16.59 5.13
CA SER A 116 17.92 15.74 6.06
C SER A 116 17.02 14.90 6.97
N ASP A 117 17.55 13.74 7.37
CA ASP A 117 16.92 12.80 8.30
C ASP A 117 17.93 12.26 9.32
N ASP A 118 18.72 13.17 9.91
CA ASP A 118 19.90 12.78 10.69
C ASP A 118 19.57 12.14 12.05
N ASP A 119 18.43 12.48 12.63
CA ASP A 119 17.98 12.03 13.95
C ASP A 119 16.52 11.56 13.89
N ALA A 120 16.32 10.24 14.06
CA ALA A 120 15.02 9.60 14.06
C ALA A 120 14.21 9.84 15.35
N VAL A 121 14.86 10.32 16.42
CA VAL A 121 14.24 10.60 17.74
C VAL A 121 13.98 12.09 17.93
N THR A 122 14.81 12.98 17.39
CA THR A 122 14.65 14.44 17.59
C THR A 122 14.67 15.18 16.25
N PRO A 123 13.66 14.99 15.38
CA PRO A 123 13.66 15.62 14.07
C PRO A 123 13.58 17.14 14.17
N LYS A 124 14.31 17.83 13.29
CA LYS A 124 14.32 19.30 13.22
C LYS A 124 13.05 19.84 12.54
N PRO A 125 12.45 20.94 13.00
CA PRO A 125 11.47 21.68 12.21
C PRO A 125 12.02 22.02 10.81
N GLY A 126 11.16 22.00 9.81
CA GLY A 126 11.52 22.07 8.38
C GLY A 126 11.76 20.71 7.72
N THR A 127 11.99 19.63 8.48
CA THR A 127 12.15 18.27 7.92
C THR A 127 10.81 17.56 7.69
N LEU A 128 10.81 16.56 6.82
CA LEU A 128 9.66 15.69 6.60
C LEU A 128 9.32 14.87 7.86
N ARG A 129 10.33 14.32 8.56
CA ARG A 129 10.10 13.54 9.79
C ARG A 129 9.42 14.37 10.86
N TYR A 130 9.79 15.64 11.02
CA TYR A 130 9.10 16.52 11.96
C TYR A 130 7.62 16.71 11.57
N ALA A 131 7.31 16.86 10.28
CA ALA A 131 5.95 17.09 9.80
C ALA A 131 5.02 15.89 10.07
N VAL A 132 5.44 14.69 9.69
CA VAL A 132 4.55 13.51 9.67
C VAL A 132 4.15 13.04 11.07
N ILE A 133 4.94 13.35 12.09
CA ILE A 133 4.66 12.93 13.47
C ILE A 133 3.69 13.87 14.19
N GLN A 134 3.43 15.09 13.69
CA GLN A 134 2.62 16.07 14.42
C GLN A 134 1.20 15.55 14.71
N THR A 135 0.60 16.04 15.79
CA THR A 135 -0.73 15.58 16.22
C THR A 135 -1.83 16.20 15.37
N GLU A 136 -1.69 17.48 15.02
CA GLU A 136 -2.64 18.20 14.19
C GLU A 136 -2.67 17.66 12.74
N PRO A 137 -3.82 17.80 12.04
CA PRO A 137 -3.88 17.57 10.62
C PRO A 137 -2.90 18.47 9.87
N LEU A 138 -2.11 17.93 8.94
CA LEU A 138 -1.17 18.71 8.14
C LEU A 138 -1.21 18.34 6.65
N TRP A 139 -1.25 19.37 5.81
CA TRP A 139 -1.03 19.25 4.37
C TRP A 139 0.43 19.55 4.05
N ILE A 140 1.24 18.51 3.88
CA ILE A 140 2.70 18.58 3.76
C ILE A 140 3.08 18.78 2.29
N VAL A 141 3.81 19.85 1.98
CA VAL A 141 4.20 20.25 0.62
C VAL A 141 5.69 20.53 0.50
N PHE A 142 6.16 20.57 -0.75
CA PHE A 142 7.56 20.76 -1.10
C PHE A 142 7.72 21.97 -2.02
N PRO A 143 8.54 22.97 -1.65
CA PRO A 143 8.75 24.17 -2.46
C PRO A 143 9.76 23.95 -3.60
N SER A 144 10.48 22.83 -3.60
CA SER A 144 11.52 22.49 -4.58
C SER A 144 11.73 20.98 -4.62
N ASN A 145 12.46 20.50 -5.63
CA ASN A 145 12.82 19.09 -5.76
C ASN A 145 13.63 18.63 -4.54
N MET A 146 13.37 17.41 -4.06
CA MET A 146 14.05 16.87 -2.88
C MET A 146 14.37 15.39 -3.03
N LEU A 147 15.58 15.01 -2.65
CA LEU A 147 15.95 13.63 -2.37
C LEU A 147 16.05 13.47 -0.85
N ILE A 148 15.07 12.80 -0.26
CA ILE A 148 14.99 12.55 1.18
C ILE A 148 15.49 11.13 1.41
N ARG A 149 16.72 11.02 1.93
CA ARG A 149 17.32 9.75 2.30
C ARG A 149 17.08 9.49 3.79
N LEU A 150 16.12 8.62 4.08
CA LEU A 150 15.76 8.24 5.43
C LEU A 150 16.84 7.37 6.06
N ARG A 151 17.08 7.55 7.36
CA ARG A 151 17.95 6.66 8.13
C ARG A 151 17.20 5.51 8.78
N GLN A 152 15.92 5.72 9.08
CA GLN A 152 15.04 4.79 9.78
C GLN A 152 13.62 4.93 9.23
N GLU A 153 12.75 3.96 9.50
CA GLU A 153 11.31 4.03 9.22
C GLU A 153 10.74 5.42 9.52
N LEU A 154 10.07 6.02 8.54
CA LEU A 154 9.33 7.27 8.65
C LEU A 154 7.91 6.94 9.12
N ILE A 155 7.72 6.94 10.44
CA ILE A 155 6.44 6.62 11.07
C ILE A 155 5.52 7.84 11.02
N PHE A 156 4.35 7.67 10.42
CA PHE A 156 3.33 8.72 10.33
C PHE A 156 2.41 8.73 11.55
N ASN A 157 1.89 9.91 11.86
CA ASN A 157 0.69 10.07 12.67
C ASN A 157 -0.56 10.20 11.75
N SER A 158 -1.75 10.11 12.33
CA SER A 158 -3.02 10.25 11.59
C SER A 158 -3.20 11.65 10.99
N TYR A 159 -4.12 11.78 10.03
CA TYR A 159 -4.52 13.05 9.40
C TYR A 159 -3.36 13.77 8.69
N LYS A 160 -2.68 13.07 7.79
CA LYS A 160 -1.55 13.62 7.03
C LYS A 160 -1.81 13.49 5.53
N THR A 161 -1.55 14.57 4.80
CA THR A 161 -1.37 14.49 3.36
C THR A 161 0.07 14.77 3.03
N LEU A 162 0.73 13.85 2.33
CA LEU A 162 2.01 14.10 1.67
C LEU A 162 1.73 14.44 0.20
N ASP A 163 1.92 15.70 -0.18
CA ASP A 163 1.59 16.22 -1.52
C ASP A 163 2.86 16.70 -2.25
N GLY A 164 3.37 15.86 -3.14
CA GLY A 164 4.54 16.16 -3.95
C GLY A 164 4.27 17.03 -5.18
N ARG A 165 3.03 17.48 -5.45
CA ARG A 165 2.73 18.22 -6.68
C ARG A 165 3.53 19.51 -6.76
N GLY A 166 4.16 19.74 -7.90
CA GLY A 166 4.98 20.93 -8.17
C GLY A 166 6.46 20.76 -7.85
N ALA A 167 6.87 19.61 -7.30
CA ALA A 167 8.27 19.26 -7.04
C ALA A 167 8.54 17.81 -7.42
N ASN A 168 9.78 17.50 -7.81
CA ASN A 168 10.23 16.13 -7.94
C ASN A 168 10.79 15.64 -6.58
N VAL A 169 10.01 14.81 -5.88
CA VAL A 169 10.31 14.36 -4.51
C VAL A 169 10.54 12.86 -4.49
N HIS A 170 11.72 12.47 -4.02
CA HIS A 170 12.14 11.09 -3.87
C HIS A 170 12.33 10.74 -2.39
N ILE A 171 11.74 9.63 -1.95
CA ILE A 171 11.94 9.03 -0.63
C ILE A 171 12.67 7.71 -0.82
N VAL A 172 13.83 7.59 -0.17
CA VAL A 172 14.73 6.43 -0.30
C VAL A 172 15.37 6.09 1.06
N GLY A 173 16.04 4.95 1.16
CA GLY A 173 16.87 4.61 2.31
C GLY A 173 16.18 3.74 3.35
N GLY A 174 16.48 3.96 4.63
CA GLY A 174 16.10 3.06 5.71
C GLY A 174 14.59 3.05 5.99
N GLY A 175 13.95 1.89 5.84
CA GLY A 175 12.58 1.58 6.27
C GLY A 175 11.46 2.26 5.49
N CYS A 176 11.73 3.40 4.85
CA CYS A 176 10.74 4.19 4.12
C CYS A 176 9.46 4.47 4.94
N ILE A 177 8.27 4.32 4.39
CA ILE A 177 7.04 4.86 5.00
C ILE A 177 6.32 3.79 5.82
N THR A 178 6.00 4.12 7.08
CA THR A 178 5.26 3.23 7.98
C THR A 178 3.96 3.90 8.48
N LEU A 179 2.81 3.32 8.12
CA LEU A 179 1.48 3.74 8.54
C LEU A 179 0.91 2.72 9.53
N GLN A 180 1.26 2.85 10.80
CA GLN A 180 0.95 1.86 11.84
C GLN A 180 -0.08 2.36 12.85
N TYR A 181 -1.23 1.70 12.92
CA TYR A 181 -2.35 1.98 13.83
C TYR A 181 -2.85 3.42 13.73
N ILE A 182 -2.94 3.95 12.51
CA ILE A 182 -3.37 5.31 12.22
C ILE A 182 -4.53 5.32 11.22
N SER A 183 -5.10 6.51 11.03
CA SER A 183 -6.12 6.70 10.00
C SER A 183 -5.95 8.01 9.25
N ASN A 184 -6.67 8.13 8.12
CA ASN A 184 -6.76 9.36 7.34
C ASN A 184 -5.38 9.83 6.84
N VAL A 185 -4.79 9.05 5.92
CA VAL A 185 -3.52 9.40 5.29
C VAL A 185 -3.66 9.40 3.77
N ILE A 186 -3.17 10.46 3.13
CA ILE A 186 -3.03 10.55 1.68
C ILE A 186 -1.53 10.65 1.36
N ILE A 187 -1.05 9.78 0.48
CA ILE A 187 0.30 9.85 -0.08
C ILE A 187 0.14 10.08 -1.58
N HIS A 188 0.54 11.26 -2.03
CA HIS A 188 0.25 11.72 -3.37
C HIS A 188 1.47 12.34 -4.06
N ASN A 189 1.74 11.91 -5.29
CA ASN A 189 2.75 12.49 -6.17
C ASN A 189 4.21 12.36 -5.69
N ILE A 190 4.60 11.19 -5.18
CA ILE A 190 5.94 10.94 -4.61
C ILE A 190 6.63 9.75 -5.31
N HIS A 191 7.93 9.85 -5.55
CA HIS A 191 8.76 8.70 -5.91
C HIS A 191 9.24 7.97 -4.65
N ILE A 192 9.01 6.67 -4.57
CA ILE A 192 9.42 5.83 -3.43
C ILE A 192 10.21 4.66 -3.97
N HIS A 193 11.50 4.61 -3.68
CA HIS A 193 12.36 3.56 -4.22
C HIS A 193 13.63 3.36 -3.43
N HIS A 194 14.34 2.25 -3.67
CA HIS A 194 15.60 1.97 -2.98
C HIS A 194 15.44 2.01 -1.45
N CYS A 195 14.28 1.53 -0.99
CA CYS A 195 13.99 1.32 0.42
C CYS A 195 14.74 0.08 0.89
N ILE A 196 15.44 0.20 2.00
CA ILE A 196 16.27 -0.85 2.58
C ILE A 196 15.91 -1.09 4.03
N GLN A 197 16.29 -2.23 4.57
CA GLN A 197 16.07 -2.55 5.98
C GLN A 197 16.73 -1.51 6.89
N SER A 198 16.04 -1.13 7.97
CA SER A 198 16.56 -0.26 9.04
C SER A 198 15.94 -0.68 10.37
N GLY A 199 16.41 -0.17 11.49
CA GLY A 199 15.86 -0.47 12.81
C GLY A 199 16.95 -0.63 13.85
N ASP A 200 16.65 -1.43 14.86
CA ASP A 200 17.47 -1.66 16.05
C ASP A 200 17.86 -0.35 16.74
N THR A 201 16.89 0.56 16.80
CA THR A 201 17.04 1.89 17.41
C THR A 201 15.69 2.46 17.84
N ASN A 202 15.73 3.57 18.57
CA ASN A 202 14.54 4.33 18.88
C ASN A 202 14.11 5.20 17.68
N VAL A 203 12.82 5.19 17.39
CA VAL A 203 12.21 6.02 16.34
C VAL A 203 11.00 6.75 16.92
N ARG A 204 10.90 8.05 16.65
CA ARG A 204 9.77 8.88 17.07
C ARG A 204 8.56 8.66 16.17
N SER A 205 7.39 8.49 16.78
CA SER A 205 6.10 8.33 16.10
C SER A 205 5.09 9.44 16.41
N SER A 206 5.32 10.24 17.46
CA SER A 206 4.53 11.44 17.78
C SER A 206 5.38 12.47 18.53
N PRO A 207 4.87 13.70 18.79
CA PRO A 207 5.63 14.70 19.55
C PRO A 207 5.97 14.23 20.98
N THR A 208 5.17 13.31 21.53
CA THR A 208 5.30 12.82 22.91
C THR A 208 5.78 11.37 23.00
N HIS A 209 5.89 10.64 21.88
CA HIS A 209 6.23 9.22 21.90
C HIS A 209 7.32 8.85 20.88
N TYR A 210 8.32 8.11 21.35
CA TYR A 210 9.24 7.32 20.56
C TYR A 210 9.39 5.95 21.21
N GLY A 211 9.76 4.93 20.43
CA GLY A 211 9.94 3.57 20.92
C GLY A 211 10.99 2.81 20.14
N TRP A 212 11.44 1.70 20.72
CA TRP A 212 12.40 0.81 20.07
C TRP A 212 11.74 0.11 18.87
N ARG A 213 12.40 0.20 17.72
CA ARG A 213 12.00 -0.48 16.48
C ARG A 213 13.00 -1.59 16.19
N THR A 214 12.50 -2.79 15.96
CA THR A 214 13.30 -3.88 15.40
C THR A 214 13.57 -3.61 13.92
N LYS A 215 14.45 -4.41 13.33
CA LYS A 215 14.73 -4.37 11.90
C LYS A 215 13.44 -4.50 11.06
N SER A 216 13.20 -3.53 10.20
CA SER A 216 12.15 -3.49 9.17
C SER A 216 12.56 -4.34 7.96
N ASP A 217 11.58 -4.74 7.15
CA ASP A 217 11.82 -5.55 5.94
C ASP A 217 12.35 -4.71 4.77
N GLY A 218 12.07 -3.40 4.78
CA GLY A 218 12.53 -2.46 3.76
C GLY A 218 11.53 -2.29 2.62
N ASP A 219 10.24 -2.31 2.95
CA ASP A 219 9.16 -1.99 2.02
C ASP A 219 9.18 -0.53 1.60
N GLY A 220 8.51 -0.20 0.49
CA GLY A 220 8.20 1.18 0.13
C GLY A 220 7.23 1.84 1.10
N ILE A 221 6.05 1.23 1.26
CA ILE A 221 4.98 1.66 2.17
C ILE A 221 4.43 0.46 2.94
N SER A 222 4.61 0.44 4.26
CA SER A 222 4.02 -0.57 5.14
C SER A 222 2.78 0.01 5.86
N ILE A 223 1.62 -0.64 5.71
CA ILE A 223 0.33 -0.27 6.29
C ILE A 223 -0.09 -1.35 7.29
N PHE A 224 -0.17 -0.99 8.56
CA PHE A 224 -0.36 -1.95 9.66
C PHE A 224 -1.53 -1.53 10.54
N GLY A 225 -2.63 -2.31 10.52
CA GLY A 225 -3.84 -2.02 11.31
C GLY A 225 -4.39 -0.60 11.12
N SER A 226 -4.29 -0.06 9.92
CA SER A 226 -4.64 1.33 9.60
C SER A 226 -5.88 1.43 8.71
N LYS A 227 -6.52 2.60 8.67
CA LYS A 227 -7.78 2.80 7.93
C LYS A 227 -7.87 4.16 7.23
N ASP A 228 -8.64 4.21 6.15
CA ASP A 228 -8.89 5.42 5.36
C ASP A 228 -7.55 5.95 4.81
N ILE A 229 -6.94 5.13 3.95
CA ILE A 229 -5.63 5.37 3.34
C ILE A 229 -5.79 5.50 1.83
N TRP A 230 -5.14 6.51 1.24
CA TRP A 230 -5.14 6.71 -0.20
C TRP A 230 -3.72 6.94 -0.70
N ILE A 231 -3.26 6.05 -1.60
CA ILE A 231 -1.95 6.13 -2.26
C ILE A 231 -2.20 6.42 -3.74
N ASP A 232 -1.84 7.62 -4.17
CA ASP A 232 -2.23 8.16 -5.47
C ASP A 232 -1.06 8.79 -6.24
N HIS A 233 -0.97 8.58 -7.55
CA HIS A 233 0.07 9.21 -8.37
C HIS A 233 1.51 9.03 -7.86
N CYS A 234 1.81 7.90 -7.21
CA CYS A 234 3.17 7.58 -6.76
C CYS A 234 3.88 6.71 -7.78
N SER A 235 5.21 6.81 -7.80
CA SER A 235 6.07 5.92 -8.60
C SER A 235 6.90 5.05 -7.65
N LEU A 236 6.70 3.73 -7.69
CA LEU A 236 7.32 2.78 -6.75
C LEU A 236 8.18 1.74 -7.47
N SER A 237 9.41 1.52 -6.98
CA SER A 237 10.34 0.53 -7.55
C SER A 237 11.51 0.17 -6.63
N HIS A 238 12.26 -0.89 -6.94
CA HIS A 238 13.57 -1.19 -6.33
C HIS A 238 13.62 -1.16 -4.79
N CYS A 239 12.57 -1.61 -4.10
CA CYS A 239 12.63 -1.73 -2.65
C CYS A 239 13.28 -3.06 -2.26
N LYS A 240 13.62 -3.25 -0.99
CA LYS A 240 14.30 -4.47 -0.54
C LYS A 240 13.34 -5.65 -0.44
N ASP A 241 12.13 -5.41 0.02
CA ASP A 241 11.08 -6.43 0.20
C ASP A 241 9.83 -6.09 -0.62
N GLY A 242 8.74 -5.58 -0.04
CA GLY A 242 7.53 -5.15 -0.76
C GLY A 242 7.60 -3.73 -1.35
N LEU A 243 6.74 -3.37 -2.33
CA LEU A 243 6.49 -1.94 -2.62
C LEU A 243 5.39 -1.38 -1.73
N ILE A 244 4.28 -2.12 -1.59
CA ILE A 244 3.16 -1.78 -0.70
C ILE A 244 2.68 -3.03 0.03
N ASP A 245 2.76 -3.01 1.35
CA ASP A 245 2.31 -4.10 2.22
C ASP A 245 1.21 -3.61 3.15
N ALA A 246 0.01 -4.19 3.05
CA ALA A 246 -1.12 -3.87 3.92
C ALA A 246 -1.54 -5.10 4.71
N ILE A 247 -1.45 -5.03 6.03
CA ILE A 247 -1.63 -6.20 6.91
C ILE A 247 -2.36 -5.83 8.20
N MET A 248 -2.65 -6.83 9.03
CA MET A 248 -3.07 -6.66 10.43
C MET A 248 -4.41 -5.95 10.60
N GLY A 249 -5.39 -6.31 9.76
CA GLY A 249 -6.73 -5.75 9.77
C GLY A 249 -6.83 -4.36 9.14
N SER A 250 -5.84 -3.95 8.34
CA SER A 250 -5.93 -2.70 7.57
C SER A 250 -7.09 -2.75 6.58
N THR A 251 -7.84 -1.65 6.44
CA THR A 251 -9.04 -1.62 5.59
C THR A 251 -9.36 -0.20 5.12
N GLY A 252 -10.26 -0.03 4.16
CA GLY A 252 -10.59 1.30 3.64
C GLY A 252 -9.41 1.92 2.89
N ILE A 253 -8.86 1.16 1.93
CA ILE A 253 -7.65 1.57 1.19
C ILE A 253 -7.98 1.73 -0.30
N THR A 254 -7.51 2.82 -0.90
CA THR A 254 -7.46 2.98 -2.36
C THR A 254 -6.02 3.19 -2.81
N ILE A 255 -5.59 2.43 -3.82
CA ILE A 255 -4.29 2.54 -4.48
C ILE A 255 -4.58 2.89 -5.94
N SER A 256 -4.37 4.15 -6.32
CA SER A 256 -4.78 4.65 -7.64
C SER A 256 -3.72 5.42 -8.40
N ASN A 257 -3.81 5.41 -9.73
CA ASN A 257 -2.95 6.22 -10.60
C ASN A 257 -1.44 6.04 -10.34
N ASN A 258 -0.99 4.94 -9.74
CA ASN A 258 0.42 4.73 -9.44
C ASN A 258 1.14 4.05 -10.61
N PHE A 259 2.45 4.24 -10.67
CA PHE A 259 3.33 3.51 -11.58
C PHE A 259 4.25 2.58 -10.77
N PHE A 260 4.19 1.29 -11.08
CA PHE A 260 5.03 0.26 -10.46
C PHE A 260 6.01 -0.29 -11.50
N SER A 261 7.28 -0.46 -11.14
CA SER A 261 8.27 -1.09 -12.04
C SER A 261 9.43 -1.71 -11.27
N HIS A 262 10.24 -2.52 -11.94
CA HIS A 262 11.53 -3.02 -11.46
C HIS A 262 11.48 -3.60 -10.04
N HIS A 263 10.64 -4.62 -9.84
CA HIS A 263 10.44 -5.17 -8.52
C HIS A 263 9.85 -6.57 -8.55
N ASN A 264 10.29 -7.44 -7.63
CA ASN A 264 9.79 -8.81 -7.56
C ASN A 264 8.43 -8.87 -6.85
N GLU A 265 8.38 -8.42 -5.60
CA GLU A 265 7.24 -8.59 -4.71
C GLU A 265 6.46 -7.28 -4.60
N VAL A 266 5.56 -7.01 -5.54
CA VAL A 266 4.97 -5.67 -5.70
C VAL A 266 4.06 -5.27 -4.54
N MET A 267 3.01 -6.04 -4.28
CA MET A 267 1.98 -5.64 -3.32
C MET A 267 1.42 -6.85 -2.56
N LEU A 268 1.55 -6.83 -1.23
CA LEU A 268 0.99 -7.84 -0.34
C LEU A 268 -0.22 -7.29 0.42
N LEU A 269 -1.36 -7.96 0.29
CA LEU A 269 -2.60 -7.62 1.01
C LEU A 269 -2.98 -8.79 1.92
N GLY A 270 -2.64 -8.67 3.21
CA GLY A 270 -2.77 -9.71 4.22
C GLY A 270 -1.53 -10.61 4.27
N HIS A 271 -0.97 -10.83 5.47
CA HIS A 271 0.33 -11.49 5.64
C HIS A 271 0.23 -13.00 5.91
N SER A 272 -0.87 -13.45 6.50
CA SER A 272 -1.02 -14.83 6.98
C SER A 272 -2.39 -15.38 6.64
N ASP A 273 -2.40 -16.59 6.09
CA ASP A 273 -3.62 -17.35 5.77
C ASP A 273 -4.47 -17.61 7.02
N GLY A 274 -3.88 -17.59 8.22
CA GLY A 274 -4.55 -17.83 9.51
C GLY A 274 -4.98 -16.56 10.25
N TYR A 275 -4.67 -15.36 9.75
CA TYR A 275 -4.97 -14.12 10.47
C TYR A 275 -6.39 -13.61 10.17
N GLU A 276 -7.38 -14.14 10.91
CA GLU A 276 -8.80 -13.84 10.74
C GLU A 276 -9.19 -12.35 10.63
N PRO A 277 -8.56 -11.41 11.36
CA PRO A 277 -8.90 -10.00 11.21
C PRO A 277 -8.71 -9.42 9.80
N ASP A 278 -7.84 -10.00 8.97
CA ASP A 278 -7.68 -9.58 7.56
C ASP A 278 -8.92 -9.91 6.70
N SER A 279 -9.89 -10.70 7.20
CA SER A 279 -11.21 -10.87 6.58
C SER A 279 -12.00 -9.55 6.50
N GLY A 280 -11.68 -8.57 7.36
CA GLY A 280 -12.22 -7.21 7.30
C GLY A 280 -11.48 -6.27 6.34
N MET A 281 -10.42 -6.72 5.66
CA MET A 281 -9.67 -5.89 4.72
C MET A 281 -10.49 -5.59 3.47
N GLN A 282 -10.50 -4.32 3.04
CA GLN A 282 -11.17 -3.89 1.82
C GLN A 282 -10.28 -2.89 1.07
N VAL A 283 -9.91 -3.24 -0.17
CA VAL A 283 -8.92 -2.49 -0.97
C VAL A 283 -9.41 -2.30 -2.41
N THR A 284 -9.31 -1.06 -2.91
CA THR A 284 -9.51 -0.73 -4.33
C THR A 284 -8.15 -0.47 -4.98
N ILE A 285 -7.85 -1.16 -6.08
CA ILE A 285 -6.66 -0.96 -6.90
C ILE A 285 -7.14 -0.49 -8.27
N ALA A 286 -6.97 0.79 -8.59
CA ALA A 286 -7.58 1.39 -9.78
C ALA A 286 -6.65 2.29 -10.60
N PHE A 287 -6.73 2.21 -11.93
CA PHE A 287 -6.01 3.13 -12.83
C PHE A 287 -4.48 3.11 -12.70
N ASN A 288 -3.91 2.09 -12.06
CA ASN A 288 -2.46 1.96 -11.95
C ASN A 288 -1.88 1.39 -13.24
N HIS A 289 -0.60 1.69 -13.48
CA HIS A 289 0.21 1.02 -14.49
C HIS A 289 1.23 0.13 -13.80
N PHE A 290 1.07 -1.19 -13.98
CA PHE A 290 2.03 -2.22 -13.60
C PHE A 290 3.00 -2.46 -14.77
N GLY A 291 4.14 -1.78 -14.68
CA GLY A 291 5.10 -1.56 -15.74
C GLY A 291 6.08 -2.70 -15.97
N GLU A 292 7.25 -2.33 -16.47
CA GLU A 292 8.32 -3.26 -16.83
C GLU A 292 8.99 -3.91 -15.61
N LYS A 293 9.57 -5.10 -15.86
CA LYS A 293 10.40 -5.84 -14.88
C LYS A 293 9.72 -6.05 -13.53
N LEU A 294 8.40 -6.25 -13.56
CA LEU A 294 7.64 -6.75 -12.43
C LEU A 294 7.57 -8.28 -12.49
N VAL A 295 7.75 -8.96 -11.37
CA VAL A 295 7.72 -10.42 -11.34
C VAL A 295 6.34 -10.94 -10.94
N GLN A 296 5.81 -10.47 -9.80
CA GLN A 296 4.59 -11.01 -9.20
C GLN A 296 3.90 -10.06 -8.20
N ARG A 297 2.78 -10.52 -7.62
CA ARG A 297 2.04 -9.88 -6.53
C ARG A 297 1.42 -8.53 -6.89
N MET A 298 0.63 -8.47 -7.94
CA MET A 298 -0.05 -7.26 -8.42
C MET A 298 -1.59 -7.37 -8.37
N PRO A 299 -2.23 -7.63 -7.22
CA PRO A 299 -1.67 -7.89 -5.87
C PRO A 299 -1.49 -9.40 -5.57
N ARG A 300 -0.87 -9.72 -4.42
CA ARG A 300 -1.07 -11.00 -3.73
C ARG A 300 -1.96 -10.80 -2.50
N CYS A 301 -3.13 -11.44 -2.50
CA CYS A 301 -4.16 -11.23 -1.49
C CYS A 301 -4.35 -12.42 -0.55
N ARG A 302 -4.77 -12.13 0.68
CA ARG A 302 -5.30 -13.11 1.63
C ARG A 302 -6.53 -12.57 2.32
N ARG A 303 -7.58 -13.40 2.38
CA ARG A 303 -8.87 -13.03 2.97
C ARG A 303 -9.40 -11.73 2.32
N GLY A 304 -10.17 -10.93 3.02
CA GLY A 304 -10.57 -9.59 2.57
C GLY A 304 -11.32 -9.53 1.23
N TYR A 305 -11.61 -8.30 0.82
CA TYR A 305 -12.31 -7.97 -0.41
C TYR A 305 -11.48 -7.00 -1.24
N ILE A 306 -11.07 -7.43 -2.44
CA ILE A 306 -10.17 -6.66 -3.30
C ILE A 306 -10.86 -6.40 -4.64
N HIS A 307 -10.96 -5.11 -4.99
CA HIS A 307 -11.47 -4.66 -6.29
C HIS A 307 -10.31 -4.16 -7.14
N VAL A 308 -9.97 -4.90 -8.19
CA VAL A 308 -8.91 -4.58 -9.14
C VAL A 308 -9.56 -4.07 -10.42
N VAL A 309 -9.46 -2.79 -10.73
CA VAL A 309 -10.32 -2.16 -11.75
C VAL A 309 -9.61 -1.15 -12.66
N ASN A 310 -9.77 -1.31 -13.97
CA ASN A 310 -9.20 -0.42 -15.00
C ASN A 310 -7.69 -0.13 -14.83
N ASN A 311 -6.90 -1.11 -14.42
CA ASN A 311 -5.44 -1.03 -14.40
C ASN A 311 -4.85 -1.56 -15.70
N ASP A 312 -3.63 -1.13 -16.01
CA ASP A 312 -2.84 -1.63 -17.13
C ASP A 312 -1.68 -2.48 -16.63
N PHE A 313 -1.70 -3.77 -16.97
CA PHE A 313 -0.65 -4.73 -16.67
C PHE A 313 0.12 -5.02 -17.95
N THR A 314 1.27 -4.37 -18.10
CA THR A 314 2.06 -4.48 -19.33
C THR A 314 3.07 -5.62 -19.30
N GLN A 315 3.49 -6.05 -18.10
CA GLN A 315 4.44 -7.14 -17.95
C GLN A 315 4.30 -7.79 -16.56
N TRP A 316 4.50 -9.11 -16.52
CA TRP A 316 4.81 -9.88 -15.32
C TRP A 316 5.74 -11.03 -15.71
N GLU A 317 6.49 -11.60 -14.77
CA GLU A 317 7.35 -12.75 -15.07
C GLU A 317 6.81 -14.07 -14.51
N MET A 318 5.98 -14.02 -13.46
CA MET A 318 5.40 -15.21 -12.84
C MET A 318 3.87 -15.24 -12.86
N TYR A 319 3.22 -14.21 -12.32
CA TYR A 319 1.76 -14.02 -12.37
C TYR A 319 1.43 -12.55 -12.07
N ALA A 320 0.25 -12.08 -12.46
CA ALA A 320 -0.21 -10.75 -12.09
C ALA A 320 -0.94 -10.78 -10.74
N ILE A 321 -2.08 -11.45 -10.67
CA ILE A 321 -2.94 -11.50 -9.49
C ILE A 321 -2.78 -12.85 -8.79
N GLY A 322 -2.51 -12.85 -7.49
CA GLY A 322 -2.40 -14.09 -6.73
C GLY A 322 -3.02 -14.02 -5.35
N GLY A 323 -3.02 -15.15 -4.66
CA GLY A 323 -3.51 -15.19 -3.29
C GLY A 323 -3.59 -16.57 -2.68
N SER A 324 -3.78 -16.58 -1.37
CA SER A 324 -4.00 -17.75 -0.51
C SER A 324 -4.96 -17.37 0.63
N GLY A 325 -5.51 -18.32 1.39
CA GLY A 325 -6.42 -17.98 2.49
C GLY A 325 -7.75 -17.31 2.07
N ASN A 326 -8.37 -17.78 0.99
CA ASN A 326 -9.73 -17.41 0.53
C ASN A 326 -10.02 -15.90 0.38
N PRO A 327 -9.26 -15.14 -0.43
CA PRO A 327 -9.59 -13.77 -0.73
C PRO A 327 -10.73 -13.67 -1.75
N THR A 328 -11.56 -12.62 -1.62
CA THR A 328 -12.48 -12.22 -2.69
C THR A 328 -11.79 -11.23 -3.61
N ILE A 329 -11.64 -11.59 -4.89
CA ILE A 329 -10.99 -10.76 -5.91
C ILE A 329 -11.95 -10.49 -7.05
N ASN A 330 -12.28 -9.22 -7.27
CA ASN A 330 -13.09 -8.75 -8.38
C ASN A 330 -12.21 -7.97 -9.36
N SER A 331 -11.80 -8.63 -10.46
CA SER A 331 -11.11 -8.02 -11.59
C SER A 331 -12.14 -7.46 -12.59
N GLN A 332 -12.06 -6.16 -12.88
CA GLN A 332 -13.00 -5.51 -13.79
C GLN A 332 -12.33 -4.50 -14.73
N GLY A 333 -12.46 -4.72 -16.04
CA GLY A 333 -11.99 -3.77 -17.05
C GLY A 333 -10.49 -3.52 -17.04
N ASN A 334 -9.66 -4.42 -16.54
CA ASN A 334 -8.21 -4.31 -16.60
C ASN A 334 -7.69 -4.74 -17.99
N ARG A 335 -6.46 -4.33 -18.34
CA ARG A 335 -5.74 -4.90 -19.49
C ARG A 335 -4.58 -5.75 -18.99
N TYR A 336 -4.51 -7.00 -19.44
CA TYR A 336 -3.46 -7.95 -19.12
C TYR A 336 -2.68 -8.32 -20.38
N THR A 337 -1.47 -7.78 -20.52
CA THR A 337 -0.55 -8.14 -21.59
C THR A 337 0.44 -9.18 -21.09
N ALA A 338 0.19 -10.45 -21.41
CA ALA A 338 1.05 -11.52 -20.95
C ALA A 338 2.48 -11.41 -21.52
N PRO A 339 3.51 -11.84 -20.77
CA PRO A 339 4.88 -11.93 -21.27
C PRO A 339 4.98 -12.94 -22.44
N SER A 340 6.11 -12.94 -23.15
CA SER A 340 6.36 -13.92 -24.22
C SER A 340 6.46 -15.36 -23.71
N ASN A 341 6.88 -15.56 -22.46
CA ASN A 341 6.97 -16.87 -21.81
C ASN A 341 5.61 -17.62 -21.84
N PRO A 342 5.52 -18.81 -22.46
CA PRO A 342 4.28 -19.58 -22.51
C PRO A 342 3.81 -20.08 -21.15
N ASP A 343 4.70 -20.21 -20.16
CA ASP A 343 4.36 -20.69 -18.82
C ASP A 343 3.83 -19.58 -17.89
N ALA A 344 3.82 -18.33 -18.37
CA ALA A 344 3.38 -17.16 -17.61
C ALA A 344 2.16 -16.47 -18.26
N LYS A 345 1.31 -17.23 -18.96
CA LYS A 345 0.09 -16.72 -19.61
C LYS A 345 -1.09 -16.59 -18.66
N GLU A 346 -1.14 -17.39 -17.61
CA GLU A 346 -2.18 -17.28 -16.60
C GLU A 346 -1.96 -15.99 -15.77
N VAL A 347 -2.97 -15.12 -15.78
CA VAL A 347 -2.99 -13.89 -14.97
C VAL A 347 -3.03 -14.23 -13.48
N THR A 348 -3.73 -15.31 -13.14
CA THR A 348 -4.05 -15.73 -11.78
C THR A 348 -3.05 -16.74 -11.22
N LYS A 349 -2.81 -16.71 -9.90
CA LYS A 349 -2.08 -17.76 -9.19
C LYS A 349 -2.63 -18.01 -7.80
N ARG A 350 -3.23 -19.19 -7.57
CA ARG A 350 -3.56 -19.66 -6.22
C ARG A 350 -2.28 -20.24 -5.61
N VAL A 351 -1.76 -19.58 -4.60
CA VAL A 351 -0.44 -19.89 -4.04
C VAL A 351 -0.58 -21.02 -3.02
N ASP A 352 0.23 -22.07 -3.17
CA ASP A 352 0.34 -23.22 -2.26
C ASP A 352 -1.01 -23.86 -1.87
N THR A 353 -2.00 -23.81 -2.76
CA THR A 353 -3.37 -24.27 -2.49
C THR A 353 -3.84 -25.24 -3.58
N ALA A 354 -4.33 -26.42 -3.18
CA ALA A 354 -4.82 -27.43 -4.12
C ALA A 354 -6.16 -27.01 -4.75
N GLU A 355 -6.44 -27.49 -5.97
CA GLU A 355 -7.67 -27.15 -6.71
C GLU A 355 -8.95 -27.45 -5.94
N GLY A 356 -8.98 -28.51 -5.13
CA GLY A 356 -10.13 -28.84 -4.29
C GLY A 356 -10.45 -27.78 -3.23
N ASP A 357 -9.45 -27.01 -2.79
CA ASP A 357 -9.57 -26.09 -1.66
C ASP A 357 -9.93 -24.66 -2.09
N TRP A 358 -9.61 -24.27 -3.32
CA TRP A 358 -9.85 -22.90 -3.82
C TRP A 358 -11.03 -22.74 -4.77
N LYS A 359 -11.67 -23.83 -5.22
CA LYS A 359 -12.80 -23.78 -6.16
C LYS A 359 -13.94 -22.87 -5.72
N ASP A 360 -14.18 -22.78 -4.42
CA ASP A 360 -15.25 -21.97 -3.84
C ASP A 360 -14.81 -20.51 -3.57
N TRP A 361 -13.53 -20.16 -3.79
CA TRP A 361 -13.05 -18.80 -3.60
C TRP A 361 -13.58 -17.88 -4.69
N ASN A 362 -14.04 -16.69 -4.30
CA ASN A 362 -14.67 -15.74 -5.22
C ASN A 362 -13.64 -14.94 -6.03
N TRP A 363 -13.14 -15.50 -7.13
CA TRP A 363 -12.23 -14.81 -8.06
C TRP A 363 -12.94 -14.60 -9.39
N ARG A 364 -13.22 -13.33 -9.70
CA ARG A 364 -14.09 -12.95 -10.81
C ARG A 364 -13.33 -12.04 -11.78
N SER A 365 -13.59 -12.22 -13.06
CA SER A 365 -13.16 -11.34 -14.15
C SER A 365 -14.39 -10.84 -14.91
N GLU A 366 -14.40 -9.56 -15.30
CA GLU A 366 -15.49 -8.95 -16.07
C GLU A 366 -14.98 -7.78 -16.93
N GLY A 367 -15.15 -7.89 -18.25
CA GLY A 367 -14.74 -6.83 -19.19
C GLY A 367 -13.23 -6.61 -19.28
N ASP A 368 -12.42 -7.53 -18.75
CA ASP A 368 -10.96 -7.50 -18.86
C ASP A 368 -10.49 -7.79 -20.28
N ILE A 369 -9.42 -7.11 -20.70
CA ILE A 369 -8.79 -7.28 -22.01
C ILE A 369 -7.58 -8.20 -21.84
N MET A 370 -7.63 -9.36 -22.48
CA MET A 370 -6.55 -10.33 -22.47
C MET A 370 -5.71 -10.22 -23.74
N VAL A 371 -4.43 -9.90 -23.60
CA VAL A 371 -3.50 -9.66 -24.72
C VAL A 371 -2.36 -10.67 -24.66
N ASN A 372 -1.85 -11.05 -25.84
CA ASN A 372 -0.73 -11.99 -25.99
C ASN A 372 -0.97 -13.37 -25.34
N GLY A 373 -2.20 -13.87 -25.41
CA GLY A 373 -2.58 -15.18 -24.85
C GLY A 373 -2.78 -15.18 -23.34
N ALA A 374 -2.86 -14.02 -22.70
CA ALA A 374 -3.28 -13.93 -21.30
C ALA A 374 -4.63 -14.62 -21.07
N PHE A 375 -4.84 -15.22 -19.91
CA PHE A 375 -6.15 -15.69 -19.50
C PHE A 375 -6.32 -15.65 -17.99
N PHE A 376 -7.57 -15.57 -17.52
CA PHE A 376 -7.92 -15.52 -16.12
C PHE A 376 -8.74 -16.76 -15.76
N VAL A 377 -8.30 -17.52 -14.76
CA VAL A 377 -9.06 -18.67 -14.24
C VAL A 377 -9.97 -18.16 -13.13
N ALA A 378 -11.28 -18.16 -13.35
CA ALA A 378 -12.28 -17.72 -12.38
C ALA A 378 -12.73 -18.86 -11.44
N SER A 379 -13.28 -18.51 -10.27
CA SER A 379 -13.79 -19.46 -9.26
C SER A 379 -14.90 -18.84 -8.39
N GLY A 380 -15.63 -19.67 -7.64
CA GLY A 380 -16.68 -19.24 -6.72
C GLY A 380 -18.11 -19.28 -7.27
N GLU A 381 -19.07 -18.89 -6.44
CA GLU A 381 -20.50 -18.98 -6.75
C GLU A 381 -20.90 -17.99 -7.88
N GLY A 382 -21.63 -18.48 -8.89
CA GLY A 382 -22.04 -17.69 -10.06
C GLY A 382 -21.13 -17.74 -11.29
N VAL A 383 -20.12 -18.62 -11.31
CA VAL A 383 -19.22 -18.81 -12.47
C VAL A 383 -19.95 -19.45 -13.67
N GLU A 384 -20.89 -20.38 -13.45
CA GLU A 384 -21.63 -21.05 -14.53
C GLU A 384 -22.51 -20.09 -15.35
N VAL A 385 -23.04 -19.01 -14.75
CA VAL A 385 -23.89 -18.03 -15.44
C VAL A 385 -23.06 -17.00 -16.25
N LYS A 386 -21.75 -16.91 -16.01
CA LYS A 386 -20.85 -15.96 -16.69
C LYS A 386 -20.29 -16.49 -18.02
N TYR A 387 -20.19 -17.80 -18.23
CA TYR A 387 -19.71 -18.36 -19.50
C TYR A 387 -20.63 -18.01 -20.68
N GLU A 388 -21.94 -17.89 -20.45
CA GLU A 388 -22.91 -17.46 -21.49
C GLU A 388 -22.98 -15.93 -21.66
N LYS A 389 -22.72 -15.14 -20.62
CA LYS A 389 -22.69 -13.65 -20.70
C LYS A 389 -21.35 -13.06 -21.16
N ALA A 390 -20.25 -13.82 -21.09
CA ALA A 390 -18.93 -13.39 -21.54
C ALA A 390 -18.85 -13.13 -23.06
N TYR A 391 -19.78 -13.67 -23.85
CA TYR A 391 -19.90 -13.37 -25.29
C TYR A 391 -20.73 -12.09 -25.60
N SER A 392 -21.37 -11.46 -24.60
CA SER A 392 -22.38 -10.41 -24.82
C SER A 392 -21.99 -9.02 -24.30
N VAL A 393 -20.77 -8.82 -23.80
CA VAL A 393 -20.30 -7.47 -23.43
C VAL A 393 -19.27 -7.07 -24.48
N GLU A 394 -19.55 -6.00 -25.22
CA GLU A 394 -18.54 -5.41 -26.11
C GLU A 394 -17.25 -5.22 -25.29
N PRO A 395 -16.10 -5.73 -25.75
CA PRO A 395 -14.84 -5.51 -25.05
C PRO A 395 -14.64 -4.01 -24.89
N LYS A 396 -14.36 -3.55 -23.65
CA LYS A 396 -13.86 -2.18 -23.47
C LYS A 396 -12.65 -2.03 -24.39
N SER A 397 -12.60 -0.97 -25.18
CA SER A 397 -11.48 -0.76 -26.11
C SER A 397 -10.17 -0.65 -25.31
N ALA A 398 -9.08 -1.25 -25.81
CA ALA A 398 -7.74 -1.07 -25.22
C ALA A 398 -7.36 0.41 -25.09
N VAL A 399 -7.87 1.24 -26.01
CA VAL A 399 -7.73 2.71 -26.01
C VAL A 399 -8.31 3.34 -24.74
N LEU A 400 -9.37 2.78 -24.18
CA LEU A 400 -9.95 3.29 -22.94
C LEU A 400 -9.01 3.08 -21.76
N ILE A 401 -8.30 1.94 -21.71
CA ILE A 401 -7.34 1.69 -20.62
C ILE A 401 -6.13 2.58 -20.76
N ASP A 402 -5.56 2.69 -21.98
CA ASP A 402 -4.49 3.66 -22.26
C ASP A 402 -4.87 5.06 -21.77
N GLN A 403 -6.08 5.49 -22.07
CA GLN A 403 -6.60 6.78 -21.67
C GLN A 403 -6.79 6.93 -20.15
N LEU A 404 -7.28 5.90 -19.46
CA LEU A 404 -7.53 5.95 -18.02
C LEU A 404 -6.21 5.94 -17.22
N THR A 405 -5.16 5.30 -17.74
CA THR A 405 -3.87 5.13 -17.06
C THR A 405 -2.74 6.00 -17.62
N MET A 406 -3.02 6.86 -18.62
CA MET A 406 -1.98 7.64 -19.33
C MET A 406 -1.12 8.54 -18.43
N HIS A 407 -1.65 8.96 -17.28
CA HIS A 407 -0.95 9.81 -16.32
C HIS A 407 -0.51 9.09 -15.06
N SER A 408 -0.52 7.76 -15.07
CA SER A 408 -0.06 6.95 -13.92
C SER A 408 1.38 7.28 -13.52
N GLY A 409 1.64 7.22 -12.21
CA GLY A 409 2.87 7.69 -11.58
C GLY A 409 2.81 9.17 -11.24
N VAL A 410 3.96 9.73 -10.90
CA VAL A 410 4.08 11.15 -10.53
C VAL A 410 3.75 12.11 -11.69
N LEU A 411 3.18 13.26 -11.33
CA LEU A 411 2.82 14.40 -12.17
C LEU A 411 3.90 15.50 -12.09
N GLY A 412 4.26 16.12 -13.22
CA GLY A 412 5.21 17.24 -13.30
C GLY A 412 6.51 16.91 -14.03
N VAL A 413 7.51 17.80 -13.95
CA VAL A 413 8.80 17.67 -14.67
C VAL A 413 9.54 16.41 -14.21
N GLY A 414 9.76 15.47 -15.13
CA GLY A 414 10.35 14.15 -14.85
C GLY A 414 9.33 13.03 -14.60
N GLY A 415 8.03 13.35 -14.54
CA GLY A 415 6.95 12.36 -14.58
C GLY A 415 6.73 11.83 -16.00
N ARG A 416 6.10 10.66 -16.10
CA ARG A 416 5.99 9.86 -17.35
C ARG A 416 5.38 10.60 -18.53
N ASP A 417 4.60 11.66 -18.29
CA ASP A 417 4.24 12.73 -19.23
C ASP A 417 3.33 13.72 -18.48
N ASN A 418 3.78 14.91 -18.07
CA ASN A 418 2.89 16.06 -17.70
C ASN A 418 3.61 17.40 -17.43
N TYR A 419 3.13 18.47 -18.08
CA TYR A 419 3.58 19.87 -17.95
C TYR A 419 3.00 20.60 -16.70
N LEU A 420 3.18 20.06 -15.48
CA LEU A 420 2.69 20.72 -14.25
C LEU A 420 3.78 21.44 -13.44
N GLY A 421 4.92 21.76 -14.05
CA GLY A 421 5.96 22.62 -13.47
C GLY A 421 5.56 24.09 -13.43
N LYS A 422 4.69 24.50 -12.50
CA LYS A 422 4.47 25.92 -12.18
C LYS A 422 4.61 26.17 -10.67
N TRP A 423 5.85 26.17 -10.21
CA TRP A 423 6.25 26.91 -9.00
C TRP A 423 7.40 27.90 -9.25
N SER A 424 8.03 27.90 -10.42
CA SER A 424 9.34 28.57 -10.61
C SER A 424 9.43 29.66 -11.70
N SER A 425 8.34 30.11 -12.32
CA SER A 425 8.41 31.31 -13.18
C SER A 425 8.17 32.60 -12.38
N GLY A 426 9.14 32.93 -11.54
CA GLY A 426 9.35 34.33 -11.14
C GLY A 426 9.79 35.15 -12.35
N ALA A 427 9.29 36.37 -12.48
CA ALA A 427 9.71 37.30 -13.52
C ALA A 427 11.21 37.62 -13.39
N ASN A 428 12.01 37.08 -14.31
CA ASN A 428 13.46 37.23 -14.53
C ASN A 428 14.28 35.97 -14.27
N GLY A 429 14.71 35.32 -15.36
CA GLY A 429 15.68 34.25 -15.33
C GLY A 429 15.73 33.50 -16.66
N GLY A 430 16.32 34.12 -17.70
CA GLY A 430 16.71 33.40 -18.90
C GLY A 430 17.87 32.44 -18.58
N GLY A 431 17.77 31.19 -19.02
CA GLY A 431 18.85 30.21 -18.82
C GLY A 431 18.50 28.83 -19.36
N THR A 432 18.87 28.61 -20.63
CA THR A 432 19.26 27.34 -21.29
C THR A 432 18.48 26.06 -20.96
N GLY A 433 17.71 25.59 -21.95
CA GLY A 433 17.11 24.26 -21.95
C GLY A 433 18.17 23.16 -21.85
N PHE A 434 17.95 22.24 -20.93
CA PHE A 434 18.60 20.94 -20.92
C PHE A 434 17.77 20.00 -21.80
N ASP A 435 18.34 19.69 -22.95
CA ASP A 435 17.93 18.61 -23.83
C ASP A 435 18.25 17.27 -23.12
N SER A 436 17.22 16.54 -22.69
CA SER A 436 17.39 15.18 -22.17
C SER A 436 17.14 14.19 -23.31
N GLY A 437 18.15 14.04 -24.16
CA GLY A 437 18.27 12.91 -25.06
C GLY A 437 18.45 11.63 -24.25
N TYR A 438 17.50 10.72 -24.37
CA TYR A 438 17.65 9.32 -24.00
C TYR A 438 18.65 8.66 -24.95
N GLU A 439 19.84 8.34 -24.47
CA GLU A 439 20.70 7.30 -25.04
C GLU A 439 21.27 6.44 -23.91
N GLY A 440 21.43 5.16 -24.22
CA GLY A 440 21.56 4.05 -23.28
C GLY A 440 22.86 4.00 -22.47
N ASP A 441 22.73 3.24 -21.38
CA ASP A 441 23.68 2.27 -20.82
C ASP A 441 25.01 2.76 -20.23
N ASP A 442 25.16 2.47 -18.93
CA ASP A 442 26.23 1.63 -18.33
C ASP A 442 26.79 2.14 -16.98
N ASP A 443 26.98 1.16 -16.08
CA ASP A 443 27.77 1.17 -14.84
C ASP A 443 27.29 1.97 -13.61
N TYR A 444 26.32 1.42 -12.89
CA TYR A 444 26.47 1.30 -11.44
C TYR A 444 26.93 -0.11 -11.11
N SER A 445 28.24 -0.31 -11.11
CA SER A 445 28.89 -1.55 -10.72
C SER A 445 28.47 -1.96 -9.30
N ASP A 446 28.00 -3.20 -9.17
CA ASP A 446 27.81 -3.95 -7.93
C ASP A 446 29.13 -4.10 -7.15
N GLU A 447 29.56 -3.07 -6.43
CA GLU A 447 30.62 -3.17 -5.42
C GLU A 447 30.05 -3.22 -4.01
N MET A 448 29.25 -4.25 -3.71
CA MET A 448 29.06 -4.77 -2.34
C MET A 448 28.83 -6.29 -2.33
N SER A 449 29.41 -7.04 -3.27
CA SER A 449 29.48 -8.51 -3.19
C SER A 449 30.86 -8.94 -2.66
N GLY A 450 30.97 -9.05 -1.34
CA GLY A 450 32.13 -9.66 -0.69
C GLY A 450 32.17 -11.18 -0.88
N SER A 451 33.07 -11.64 -1.75
CA SER A 451 33.75 -12.95 -1.79
C SER A 451 32.91 -14.25 -1.81
N ASN A 452 32.79 -14.84 -3.01
CA ASN A 452 32.53 -16.27 -3.20
C ASN A 452 33.82 -17.08 -3.01
N THR A 453 33.81 -18.02 -2.05
CA THR A 453 34.64 -19.23 -2.11
C THR A 453 33.71 -20.43 -2.39
N PRO A 454 34.13 -21.41 -3.21
CA PRO A 454 33.23 -22.46 -3.67
C PRO A 454 33.05 -23.52 -2.59
N LEU A 455 31.84 -23.65 -2.05
CA LEU A 455 31.46 -24.76 -1.18
C LEU A 455 30.68 -25.81 -2.00
N SER A 456 31.24 -27.02 -2.02
CA SER A 456 30.67 -28.27 -2.55
C SER A 456 29.36 -28.66 -1.83
N PRO A 457 28.50 -29.51 -2.44
CA PRO A 457 27.14 -29.74 -1.94
C PRO A 457 27.14 -30.60 -0.67
N PRO A 458 26.21 -30.39 0.30
CA PRO A 458 26.14 -31.24 1.45
C PRO A 458 25.41 -32.54 1.12
N PHE A 459 26.01 -33.65 1.53
CA PHE A 459 25.36 -34.95 1.62
C PHE A 459 24.22 -34.92 2.64
N PHE A 460 23.02 -35.31 2.22
CA PHE A 460 21.89 -35.61 3.09
C PHE A 460 22.19 -36.84 3.96
N ASN A 461 22.09 -36.72 5.29
CA ASN A 461 22.13 -37.84 6.22
C ASN A 461 20.92 -37.75 7.18
N PRO A 462 19.91 -38.64 7.10
CA PRO A 462 18.60 -38.45 7.71
C PRO A 462 18.50 -38.90 9.19
N SER A 463 19.60 -39.01 9.93
CA SER A 463 19.64 -39.61 11.27
C SER A 463 19.84 -38.63 12.44
N LEU A 464 19.78 -37.32 12.22
CA LEU A 464 20.01 -36.30 13.27
C LEU A 464 18.81 -35.40 13.60
N PHE A 465 17.66 -35.60 12.95
CA PHE A 465 16.45 -34.78 13.21
C PHE A 465 15.54 -35.32 14.33
N SER A 466 15.93 -36.42 14.99
CA SER A 466 15.11 -37.08 16.03
C SER A 466 15.48 -36.72 17.47
N LEU A 467 16.42 -35.80 17.72
CA LEU A 467 16.92 -35.53 19.08
C LEU A 467 16.61 -34.13 19.63
N PHE A 468 15.92 -33.26 18.89
CA PHE A 468 15.57 -31.90 19.38
C PHE A 468 14.10 -31.70 19.76
N ILE A 469 13.26 -32.73 19.65
CA ILE A 469 11.84 -32.68 20.10
C ILE A 469 11.64 -33.37 21.48
N ALA A 470 12.66 -33.99 22.06
CA ALA A 470 12.54 -34.72 23.32
C ALA A 470 12.95 -33.96 24.60
N THR A 471 13.47 -32.73 24.52
CA THR A 471 13.99 -31.99 25.70
C THR A 471 13.16 -30.79 26.14
N SER A 472 12.06 -30.45 25.46
CA SER A 472 11.15 -29.36 25.90
C SER A 472 9.93 -29.83 26.71
N SER A 473 9.74 -31.15 26.89
CA SER A 473 8.57 -31.71 27.58
C SER A 473 8.85 -32.23 29.00
N PHE A 474 10.04 -31.96 29.57
CA PHE A 474 10.45 -32.47 30.88
C PHE A 474 10.68 -31.40 31.96
N LEU A 475 10.25 -30.15 31.74
CA LEU A 475 10.45 -29.03 32.66
C LEU A 475 9.16 -28.41 33.23
N LEU A 476 8.05 -29.17 33.24
CA LEU A 476 6.76 -28.71 33.79
C LEU A 476 6.11 -29.65 34.82
N LEU A 477 6.85 -30.60 35.36
CA LEU A 477 6.43 -31.40 36.51
C LEU A 477 7.62 -31.51 37.45
N TYR A 478 7.63 -30.71 38.53
CA TYR A 478 8.23 -30.98 39.86
C TYR A 478 8.59 -29.67 40.58
N THR A 479 7.60 -29.05 41.23
CA THR A 479 7.82 -28.22 42.42
C THR A 479 6.70 -28.45 43.44
N ILE A 480 6.79 -29.55 44.19
CA ILE A 480 6.16 -29.70 45.51
C ILE A 480 7.28 -30.17 46.44
N PRO A 481 7.67 -29.41 47.49
CA PRO A 481 8.63 -29.90 48.46
C PRO A 481 7.88 -30.72 49.52
N LEU A 482 8.25 -31.99 49.65
CA LEU A 482 7.91 -32.83 50.80
C LEU A 482 9.19 -33.08 51.59
N SER A 483 9.40 -32.32 52.67
CA SER A 483 10.42 -32.63 53.68
C SER A 483 9.79 -33.42 54.84
N SER A 484 10.02 -34.73 54.76
CA SER A 484 10.23 -35.76 55.79
C SER A 484 9.90 -35.50 57.28
N MET A 485 9.10 -36.44 57.82
CA MET A 485 9.33 -37.27 59.03
C MET A 485 9.75 -36.60 60.36
N LEU A 486 8.78 -36.48 61.27
CA LEU A 486 8.70 -37.25 62.53
C LEU A 486 7.28 -37.17 63.11
#